data_AF-A0AAY4A969-F1
#
_entry.id   AF-A0AAY4A969-F1
#
_cell.length_a   1.000
_cell.length_b   1.000
_cell.length_c   1.000
_cell.angle_alpha   90.00
_cell.angle_beta   90.00
_cell.angle_gamma   90.00
#
_symmetry.space_group_name_H-M   'P 1'
#
loop_
_entity.id
_entity.type
_entity.pdbx_description
1 polymer ?
#
loop_
_entity_poly.entity_id
_entity_poly.type
_entity_poly.pdbx_seq_one_letter_code
_entity_poly.pdbx_strand_id
1 'polypeptide(L)'
;MENTKLPPSSPTSPTTGFSVPTAEKIDGFPRRSMRRARQRRSHSSSQFRYQSSQIELTPLPLLKDVPSAELHDLFCQKLQQCCVLFDFLDCVADLKGKEIKRAALNELVETVATTRGILIEPVYPEAIKMLVYEFFLRFVECPDFQPSVAKRYLDQKFVLQLLELFDTEDPREREYLKTILHRVYGKLLGLRAYIRKQINNIFLRFIYETEHFNGVAELLEILGSIINGFALPLKSEHKQFLVRVLIPLHTAKSLSVFHAQLAYCVVQFMEKDATVTEYIIRGLLKYWPKTCTQKEVMFLGEMEEILDVIEPTQFQRVQEQLFKQISACISSPHFQVAERALYFWNNEYILSLIEENCHIILPLVFATLYRVSKEHWNQMIVSLIYNVLKTFMEMNSTLFDDLTSSYKVEKQKELKRERERQELWGRLESDSQRRLQLMEEASLNLRNLQEHQTPRHIHTQPEPSSTKTA
;
A
#
# COMPACT_ATOMS: atom_id res chain seq x y z
N MET A 1 34.53 -69.89 41.35
CA MET A 1 35.27 -68.92 40.51
C MET A 1 34.29 -68.36 39.52
N GLU A 2 33.68 -67.22 39.83
CA GLU A 2 32.77 -66.52 38.92
C GLU A 2 32.93 -65.02 39.23
N ASN A 3 33.35 -64.27 38.21
CA ASN A 3 33.71 -62.86 38.30
C ASN A 3 32.47 -61.98 38.16
N THR A 4 32.19 -61.16 39.18
CA THR A 4 31.21 -60.07 39.11
C THR A 4 31.97 -58.75 38.88
N LYS A 5 31.72 -58.07 37.75
CA LYS A 5 32.21 -56.70 37.48
C LYS A 5 31.10 -55.69 37.77
N LEU A 6 31.45 -54.70 38.60
CA LEU A 6 30.70 -53.48 38.91
C LEU A 6 30.65 -52.50 37.71
N PRO A 7 29.64 -51.62 37.61
CA PRO A 7 29.68 -50.42 36.76
C PRO A 7 30.04 -49.16 37.57
N PRO A 8 30.57 -48.08 36.96
CA PRO A 8 30.49 -46.75 37.51
C PRO A 8 29.43 -45.89 36.79
N SER A 9 28.80 -45.04 37.60
CA SER A 9 27.77 -44.07 37.27
C SER A 9 28.35 -42.66 37.05
N SER A 10 27.82 -41.93 36.06
CA SER A 10 27.49 -40.48 36.16
C SER A 10 26.79 -40.02 34.86
N PRO A 11 25.91 -38.99 34.93
CA PRO A 11 24.88 -38.74 33.91
C PRO A 11 25.30 -37.67 32.89
N THR A 12 24.94 -37.90 31.62
CA THR A 12 25.02 -36.94 30.53
C THR A 12 23.71 -36.15 30.40
N SER A 13 23.81 -34.82 30.38
CA SER A 13 22.74 -33.87 30.02
C SER A 13 22.37 -33.97 28.54
N PRO A 14 21.10 -33.84 28.14
CA PRO A 14 20.72 -33.83 26.72
C PRO A 14 20.80 -32.42 26.12
N THR A 15 21.75 -32.22 25.21
CA THR A 15 21.83 -31.08 24.30
C THR A 15 20.94 -31.37 23.08
N THR A 16 19.74 -30.79 23.00
CA THR A 16 18.97 -30.79 21.74
C THR A 16 19.40 -29.61 20.88
N GLY A 17 20.33 -29.88 19.96
CA GLY A 17 20.76 -28.94 18.92
C GLY A 17 19.69 -28.75 17.84
N PHE A 18 19.68 -27.56 17.25
CA PHE A 18 18.92 -27.24 16.04
C PHE A 18 19.46 -28.07 14.87
N SER A 19 18.66 -28.98 14.31
CA SER A 19 18.96 -29.62 13.02
C SER A 19 18.06 -29.01 11.95
N VAL A 20 18.69 -28.29 11.02
CA VAL A 20 18.06 -27.86 9.76
C VAL A 20 17.90 -29.10 8.87
N PRO A 21 16.71 -29.39 8.31
CA PRO A 21 16.56 -30.50 7.38
C PRO A 21 17.39 -30.23 6.12
N THR A 22 18.20 -31.20 5.70
CA THR A 22 18.97 -31.15 4.45
C THR A 22 18.03 -31.13 3.25
N ALA A 23 18.23 -30.14 2.38
CA ALA A 23 17.42 -29.88 1.19
C ALA A 23 17.40 -31.05 0.20
N GLU A 24 16.20 -31.51 -0.16
CA GLU A 24 15.97 -32.20 -1.43
C GLU A 24 16.05 -31.17 -2.56
N LYS A 25 16.81 -31.52 -3.60
CA LYS A 25 17.07 -30.69 -4.77
C LYS A 25 15.76 -30.35 -5.49
N ILE A 26 15.38 -29.08 -5.44
CA ILE A 26 14.52 -28.46 -6.45
C ILE A 26 15.44 -27.58 -7.30
N ASP A 27 15.82 -28.11 -8.47
CA ASP A 27 16.61 -27.37 -9.46
C ASP A 27 15.76 -26.29 -10.15
N GLY A 28 16.40 -25.14 -10.39
CA GLY A 28 16.22 -24.38 -11.62
C GLY A 28 15.37 -23.11 -11.57
N PHE A 29 15.91 -22.00 -11.06
CA PHE A 29 15.52 -20.67 -11.53
C PHE A 29 16.64 -20.06 -12.39
N PRO A 30 16.37 -19.70 -13.66
CA PRO A 30 17.40 -19.27 -14.60
C PRO A 30 17.93 -17.88 -14.23
N ARG A 31 19.23 -17.81 -13.94
CA ARG A 31 19.99 -16.55 -13.89
C ARG A 31 20.01 -15.92 -15.28
N ARG A 32 19.15 -14.93 -15.51
CA ARG A 32 19.39 -13.97 -16.61
C ARG A 32 20.44 -12.97 -16.17
N SER A 33 21.60 -13.09 -16.82
CA SER A 33 22.72 -12.17 -16.74
C SER A 33 22.38 -10.81 -17.37
N MET A 34 23.04 -9.78 -16.80
CA MET A 34 23.31 -8.43 -17.32
C MET A 34 22.34 -7.29 -16.93
N ARG A 35 22.91 -6.31 -16.22
CA ARG A 35 23.25 -5.01 -16.82
C ARG A 35 24.40 -4.33 -16.08
N ARG A 36 25.41 -3.91 -16.86
CA ARG A 36 26.53 -3.06 -16.44
C ARG A 36 26.02 -1.64 -16.13
N ALA A 37 26.57 -1.06 -15.06
CA ALA A 37 26.41 0.34 -14.69
C ALA A 37 26.67 1.26 -15.90
N ARG A 38 25.70 2.12 -16.24
CA ARG A 38 25.82 3.09 -17.33
C ARG A 38 26.10 4.47 -16.74
N GLN A 39 27.22 5.07 -17.16
CA GLN A 39 27.67 6.40 -16.80
C GLN A 39 26.60 7.48 -17.05
N ARG A 40 26.48 8.39 -16.08
CA ARG A 40 25.66 9.60 -16.08
C ARG A 40 26.06 10.52 -17.25
N ARG A 41 25.07 10.90 -18.08
CA ARG A 41 25.11 12.08 -18.96
C ARG A 41 23.77 12.82 -18.83
N SER A 42 23.81 14.01 -18.24
CA SER A 42 22.70 14.95 -18.13
C SER A 42 22.13 15.29 -19.51
N HIS A 43 20.92 14.83 -19.81
CA HIS A 43 20.15 15.27 -20.96
C HIS A 43 18.94 16.09 -20.49
N SER A 44 18.72 17.20 -21.19
CA SER A 44 17.63 18.17 -21.09
C SER A 44 16.28 17.58 -20.66
N SER A 45 15.63 18.24 -19.70
CA SER A 45 14.34 17.91 -19.09
C SER A 45 13.12 18.08 -20.01
N SER A 46 13.26 17.82 -21.31
CA SER A 46 12.23 18.07 -22.33
C SER A 46 11.74 16.80 -23.04
N GLN A 47 12.32 15.63 -22.77
CA GLN A 47 11.78 14.36 -23.25
C GLN A 47 10.92 13.71 -22.18
N PHE A 48 9.69 14.20 -22.08
CA PHE A 48 8.60 13.43 -21.50
C PHE A 48 8.40 12.22 -22.41
N ARG A 49 8.93 11.07 -21.97
CA ARG A 49 8.72 9.81 -22.67
C ARG A 49 7.27 9.41 -22.36
N TYR A 50 6.42 9.43 -23.37
CA TYR A 50 5.08 8.87 -23.33
C TYR A 50 5.25 7.38 -22.93
N GLN A 51 5.06 7.07 -21.65
CA GLN A 51 4.80 5.70 -21.24
C GLN A 51 3.33 5.47 -21.53
N SER A 52 3.02 5.25 -22.82
CA SER A 52 1.77 4.57 -23.13
C SER A 52 1.85 3.24 -22.38
N SER A 53 0.91 3.00 -21.49
CA SER A 53 0.33 1.66 -21.45
C SER A 53 0.07 1.28 -22.91
N GLN A 54 0.85 0.34 -23.45
CA GLN A 54 0.80 -0.05 -24.86
C GLN A 54 -0.59 -0.64 -25.15
N ILE A 55 -1.55 0.22 -25.51
CA ILE A 55 -2.81 -0.22 -26.10
C ILE A 55 -2.46 -0.54 -27.55
N GLU A 56 -2.11 -1.80 -27.82
CA GLU A 56 -1.95 -2.26 -29.19
C GLU A 56 -3.31 -2.16 -29.88
N LEU A 57 -3.45 -1.18 -30.78
CA LEU A 57 -4.70 -0.99 -31.51
C LEU A 57 -4.97 -2.24 -32.37
N THR A 58 -6.15 -2.83 -32.19
CA THR A 58 -6.67 -3.86 -33.06
C THR A 58 -7.54 -3.24 -34.15
N PRO A 59 -7.36 -3.58 -35.44
CA PRO A 59 -8.18 -3.03 -36.51
C PRO A 59 -9.66 -3.44 -36.31
N LEU A 60 -10.55 -2.45 -36.33
CA LEU A 60 -12.00 -2.67 -36.25
C LEU A 60 -12.58 -3.04 -37.63
N PRO A 61 -13.70 -3.79 -37.70
CA PRO A 61 -14.39 -4.12 -38.95
C PRO A 61 -14.71 -2.90 -39.80
N LEU A 62 -14.88 -3.07 -41.11
CA LEU A 62 -15.24 -1.97 -42.01
C LEU A 62 -16.71 -1.58 -41.80
N LEU A 63 -17.00 -0.27 -41.79
CA LEU A 63 -18.33 0.30 -41.59
C LEU A 63 -19.33 -0.16 -42.67
N LYS A 64 -18.85 -0.43 -43.88
CA LYS A 64 -19.66 -0.92 -45.00
C LYS A 64 -20.12 -2.39 -44.87
N ASP A 65 -19.45 -3.18 -44.02
CA ASP A 65 -19.67 -4.62 -43.90
C ASP A 65 -20.64 -4.97 -42.74
N VAL A 66 -21.17 -3.95 -42.05
CA VAL A 66 -21.92 -4.10 -40.80
C VAL A 66 -23.39 -3.68 -40.98
N PRO A 67 -24.36 -4.39 -40.35
CA PRO A 67 -25.77 -4.03 -40.42
C PRO A 67 -26.05 -2.60 -39.90
N SER A 68 -27.07 -1.95 -40.44
CA SER A 68 -27.46 -0.58 -40.05
C SER A 68 -27.75 -0.40 -38.56
N ALA A 69 -28.10 -1.47 -37.85
CA ALA A 69 -28.35 -1.46 -36.40
C ALA A 69 -27.08 -1.27 -35.56
N GLU A 70 -25.93 -1.77 -36.04
CA GLU A 70 -24.63 -1.72 -35.33
C GLU A 70 -23.72 -0.61 -35.87
N LEU A 71 -24.13 0.01 -36.99
CA LEU A 71 -23.34 1.01 -37.70
C LEU A 71 -22.97 2.22 -36.83
N HIS A 72 -23.91 2.73 -36.04
CA HIS A 72 -23.66 3.88 -35.16
C HIS A 72 -22.72 3.54 -34.00
N ASP A 73 -22.89 2.37 -33.40
CA ASP A 73 -22.03 1.90 -32.30
C ASP A 73 -20.60 1.67 -32.80
N LEU A 74 -20.43 1.06 -33.98
CA LEU A 74 -19.12 0.87 -34.59
C LEU A 74 -18.50 2.21 -35.02
N PHE A 75 -19.29 3.16 -35.50
CA PHE A 75 -18.82 4.52 -35.82
C PHE A 75 -18.28 5.22 -34.56
N CYS A 76 -18.99 5.14 -33.44
CA CYS A 76 -18.52 5.63 -32.15
C CYS A 76 -17.25 4.91 -31.70
N GLN A 77 -17.17 3.58 -31.82
CA GLN A 77 -15.96 2.82 -31.48
C GLN A 77 -14.76 3.22 -32.33
N LYS A 78 -14.94 3.48 -33.64
CA LYS A 78 -13.88 3.98 -34.52
C LYS A 78 -13.45 5.40 -34.17
N LEU A 79 -14.39 6.30 -33.85
CA LEU A 79 -14.06 7.64 -33.31
C LEU A 79 -13.22 7.52 -32.04
N GLN A 80 -13.64 6.66 -31.11
CA GLN A 80 -12.94 6.40 -29.86
C GLN A 80 -11.54 5.79 -30.07
N GLN A 81 -11.39 4.93 -31.08
CA GLN A 81 -10.09 4.39 -31.49
C GLN A 81 -9.17 5.51 -32.01
N CYS A 82 -9.72 6.49 -32.73
CA CYS A 82 -8.98 7.63 -33.22
C CYS A 82 -8.56 8.60 -32.12
N CYS A 83 -9.21 8.56 -30.95
CA CYS A 83 -8.81 9.34 -29.78
C CYS A 83 -7.46 8.90 -29.19
N VAL A 84 -6.89 7.76 -29.58
CA VAL A 84 -5.55 7.35 -29.13
C VAL A 84 -4.47 8.31 -29.64
N LEU A 85 -3.67 8.84 -28.71
CA LEU A 85 -2.56 9.75 -28.98
C LEU A 85 -1.32 8.96 -29.43
N PHE A 86 -0.69 9.45 -30.49
CA PHE A 86 0.60 8.94 -30.98
C PHE A 86 1.63 10.06 -31.02
N ASP A 87 2.86 9.74 -30.67
CA ASP A 87 4.00 10.65 -30.87
C ASP A 87 4.42 10.62 -32.34
N PHE A 88 4.26 11.73 -33.04
CA PHE A 88 4.68 11.90 -34.44
C PHE A 88 6.08 12.49 -34.58
N LEU A 89 6.72 12.92 -33.48
CA LEU A 89 8.13 13.32 -33.50
C LEU A 89 9.05 12.10 -33.64
N ASP A 90 8.59 10.93 -33.19
CA ASP A 90 9.22 9.63 -33.49
C ASP A 90 8.51 8.97 -34.68
N CYS A 91 9.12 9.05 -35.86
CA CYS A 91 8.56 8.49 -37.09
C CYS A 91 8.55 6.95 -37.14
N VAL A 92 9.26 6.26 -36.23
CA VAL A 92 9.45 4.80 -36.29
C VAL A 92 8.65 4.08 -35.19
N ALA A 93 8.29 4.78 -34.12
CA ALA A 93 7.39 4.24 -33.09
C ALA A 93 5.96 4.04 -33.61
N ASP A 94 5.31 2.96 -33.17
CA ASP A 94 3.88 2.67 -33.33
C ASP A 94 3.33 2.70 -34.78
N LEU A 95 4.16 2.34 -35.77
CA LEU A 95 3.76 2.36 -37.20
C LEU A 95 2.43 1.65 -37.48
N LYS A 96 2.23 0.47 -36.87
CA LYS A 96 0.98 -0.31 -37.00
C LYS A 96 -0.23 0.45 -36.45
N GLY A 97 -0.10 1.04 -35.26
CA GLY A 97 -1.18 1.82 -34.63
C GLY A 97 -1.50 3.10 -35.40
N LYS A 98 -0.45 3.81 -35.89
CA LYS A 98 -0.58 4.99 -36.74
C LYS A 98 -1.32 4.68 -38.04
N GLU A 99 -1.02 3.55 -38.68
CA GLU A 99 -1.70 3.13 -39.90
C GLU A 99 -3.17 2.75 -39.66
N ILE A 100 -3.47 2.07 -38.54
CA ILE A 100 -4.86 1.78 -38.13
C ILE A 100 -5.64 3.08 -37.91
N LYS A 101 -5.07 4.06 -37.20
CA LYS A 101 -5.70 5.37 -36.99
C LYS A 101 -5.90 6.11 -38.32
N ARG A 102 -4.92 6.07 -39.23
CA ARG A 102 -5.04 6.66 -40.58
C ARG A 102 -6.19 6.04 -41.37
N ALA A 103 -6.26 4.71 -41.40
CA ALA A 103 -7.32 3.98 -42.10
C ALA A 103 -8.71 4.28 -41.51
N ALA A 104 -8.83 4.25 -40.18
CA ALA A 104 -10.08 4.55 -39.49
C ALA A 104 -10.55 5.99 -39.72
N LEU A 105 -9.66 6.99 -39.63
CA LEU A 105 -10.00 8.39 -39.91
C LEU A 105 -10.47 8.60 -41.36
N ASN A 106 -9.78 8.00 -42.34
CA ASN A 106 -10.20 8.08 -43.74
C ASN A 106 -11.59 7.49 -43.96
N GLU A 107 -11.84 6.32 -43.36
CA GLU A 107 -13.13 5.64 -43.44
C GLU A 107 -14.26 6.43 -42.76
N LEU A 108 -14.00 7.03 -41.60
CA LEU A 108 -14.95 7.91 -40.91
C LEU A 108 -15.32 9.12 -41.78
N VAL A 109 -14.32 9.77 -42.41
CA VAL A 109 -14.55 10.90 -43.33
C VAL A 109 -15.37 10.48 -44.54
N GLU A 110 -15.04 9.33 -45.16
CA GLU A 110 -15.78 8.80 -46.29
C GLU A 110 -17.23 8.45 -45.91
N THR A 111 -17.44 7.84 -44.74
CA THR A 111 -18.77 7.44 -44.25
C THR A 111 -19.64 8.66 -43.97
N VAL A 112 -19.10 9.72 -43.35
CA VAL A 112 -19.82 10.98 -43.12
C VAL A 112 -20.19 11.67 -44.44
N ALA A 113 -19.32 11.59 -45.44
CA ALA A 113 -19.56 12.21 -46.74
C ALA A 113 -20.60 11.47 -47.59
N THR A 114 -20.67 10.13 -47.47
CA THR A 114 -21.47 9.26 -48.36
C THR A 114 -22.76 8.75 -47.73
N THR A 115 -22.77 8.51 -46.41
CA THR A 115 -23.90 7.87 -45.70
C THR A 115 -24.77 8.92 -45.01
N ARG A 116 -26.03 9.06 -45.45
CA ARG A 116 -27.01 9.92 -44.78
C ARG A 116 -27.54 9.26 -43.50
N GLY A 117 -27.75 10.07 -42.46
CA GLY A 117 -28.32 9.61 -41.18
C GLY A 117 -27.31 9.09 -40.17
N ILE A 118 -26.01 9.04 -40.50
CA ILE A 118 -24.94 8.57 -39.59
C ILE A 118 -24.75 9.49 -38.37
N LEU A 119 -24.94 10.79 -38.56
CA LEU A 119 -24.78 11.82 -37.52
C LEU A 119 -26.02 11.91 -36.64
N ILE A 120 -26.07 11.05 -35.63
CA ILE A 120 -27.08 11.07 -34.58
C ILE A 120 -26.57 11.85 -33.36
N GLU A 121 -27.49 12.29 -32.50
CA GLU A 121 -27.19 13.08 -31.30
C GLU A 121 -25.99 12.58 -30.47
N PRO A 122 -25.83 11.26 -30.17
CA PRO A 122 -24.69 10.73 -29.41
C PRO A 122 -23.37 10.57 -30.20
N VAL A 123 -23.29 11.05 -31.44
CA VAL A 123 -22.04 11.04 -32.25
C VAL A 123 -21.40 12.43 -32.27
N TYR A 124 -22.22 13.49 -32.19
CA TYR A 124 -21.77 14.87 -32.21
C TYR A 124 -20.80 15.23 -31.08
N PRO A 125 -21.08 14.95 -29.80
CA PRO A 125 -20.17 15.34 -28.72
C PRO A 125 -18.80 14.68 -28.86
N GLU A 126 -18.74 13.41 -29.24
CA GLU A 126 -17.53 12.60 -29.40
C GLU A 126 -16.67 13.12 -30.56
N ALA A 127 -17.29 13.39 -31.70
CA ALA A 127 -16.59 13.91 -32.88
C ALA A 127 -16.05 15.33 -32.64
N ILE A 128 -16.86 16.20 -32.04
CA ILE A 128 -16.47 17.59 -31.75
C ILE A 128 -15.35 17.62 -30.70
N LYS A 129 -15.48 16.85 -29.62
CA LYS A 129 -14.50 16.76 -28.54
C LYS A 129 -13.15 16.28 -29.02
N MET A 130 -13.13 15.22 -29.84
CA MET A 130 -11.89 14.73 -30.48
C MET A 130 -11.22 15.84 -31.30
N LEU A 131 -11.99 16.54 -32.14
CA LEU A 131 -11.48 17.62 -32.98
C LEU A 131 -10.90 18.78 -32.14
N VAL A 132 -11.62 19.20 -31.09
CA VAL A 132 -11.20 20.33 -30.23
C VAL A 132 -9.91 20.01 -29.49
N TYR A 133 -9.81 18.85 -28.84
CA TYR A 133 -8.60 18.49 -28.09
C TYR A 133 -7.40 18.23 -28.98
N GLU A 134 -7.59 17.50 -30.10
CA GLU A 134 -6.48 17.21 -31.01
C GLU A 134 -5.99 18.48 -31.70
N PHE A 135 -6.91 19.35 -32.16
CA PHE A 135 -6.52 20.65 -32.72
C PHE A 135 -5.80 21.53 -31.69
N PHE A 136 -6.34 21.67 -30.48
CA PHE A 136 -5.73 22.50 -29.45
C PHE A 136 -4.34 21.99 -29.05
N LEU A 137 -4.18 20.67 -28.90
CA LEU A 137 -2.88 20.07 -28.63
C LEU A 137 -1.87 20.41 -29.73
N ARG A 138 -2.23 20.22 -31.01
CA ARG A 138 -1.35 20.56 -32.13
C ARG A 138 -1.05 22.05 -32.22
N PHE A 139 -2.01 22.90 -31.88
CA PHE A 139 -1.81 24.34 -31.80
C PHE A 139 -0.76 24.72 -30.74
N VAL A 140 -0.81 24.12 -29.55
CA VAL A 140 0.17 24.38 -28.47
C VAL A 140 1.55 23.77 -28.77
N GLU A 141 1.59 22.64 -29.47
CA GLU A 141 2.83 21.98 -29.86
C GLU A 141 3.53 22.62 -31.08
N CYS A 142 2.82 23.48 -31.82
CA CYS A 142 3.33 24.16 -33.00
C CYS A 142 4.67 24.87 -32.69
N PRO A 143 5.71 24.70 -33.53
CA PRO A 143 7.00 25.39 -33.36
C PRO A 143 6.85 26.91 -33.31
N ASP A 144 5.92 27.45 -34.09
CA ASP A 144 5.63 28.88 -34.19
C ASP A 144 4.72 29.41 -33.06
N PHE A 145 4.36 28.56 -32.10
CA PHE A 145 3.57 28.99 -30.95
C PHE A 145 4.32 30.07 -30.15
N GLN A 146 3.70 31.24 -30.00
CA GLN A 146 4.27 32.39 -29.29
C GLN A 146 3.67 32.54 -27.88
N PRO A 147 4.40 32.15 -26.80
CA PRO A 147 3.91 32.24 -25.42
C PRO A 147 3.54 33.68 -24.98
N SER A 148 4.24 34.68 -25.53
CA SER A 148 4.05 36.10 -25.22
C SER A 148 2.69 36.64 -25.65
N VAL A 149 2.13 36.11 -26.74
CA VAL A 149 0.80 36.45 -27.25
C VAL A 149 -0.25 35.56 -26.60
N ALA A 150 0.01 34.24 -26.54
CA ALA A 150 -0.92 33.25 -26.02
C ALA A 150 -1.34 33.50 -24.56
N LYS A 151 -0.43 34.01 -23.71
CA LYS A 151 -0.73 34.34 -22.31
C LYS A 151 -1.89 35.34 -22.09
N ARG A 152 -2.32 36.07 -23.14
CA ARG A 152 -3.47 36.98 -23.08
C ARG A 152 -4.81 36.25 -23.10
N TYR A 153 -4.82 35.04 -23.65
CA TYR A 153 -6.02 34.22 -23.83
C TYR A 153 -5.98 32.97 -22.94
N LEU A 154 -4.79 32.40 -22.76
CA LEU A 154 -4.52 31.30 -21.84
C LEU A 154 -4.18 31.89 -20.47
N ASP A 155 -5.21 32.27 -19.73
CA ASP A 155 -5.11 32.88 -18.41
C ASP A 155 -5.41 31.88 -17.27
N GLN A 156 -5.51 32.39 -16.05
CA GLN A 156 -5.82 31.57 -14.87
C GLN A 156 -7.22 30.96 -14.90
N LYS A 157 -8.18 31.63 -15.55
CA LYS A 157 -9.55 31.14 -15.69
C LYS A 157 -9.58 29.95 -16.65
N PHE A 158 -8.88 30.06 -17.77
CA PHE A 158 -8.72 28.94 -18.71
C PHE A 158 -8.12 27.72 -18.01
N VAL A 159 -7.04 27.90 -17.23
CA VAL A 159 -6.41 26.79 -16.49
C VAL A 159 -7.38 26.15 -15.50
N LEU A 160 -8.19 26.95 -14.79
CA LEU A 160 -9.15 26.41 -13.83
C LEU A 160 -10.20 25.55 -14.54
N GLN A 161 -10.78 26.06 -15.63
CA GLN A 161 -11.76 25.32 -16.44
C GLN A 161 -11.16 24.04 -17.03
N LEU A 162 -9.90 24.09 -17.50
CA LEU A 162 -9.19 22.92 -17.99
C LEU A 162 -8.99 21.87 -16.89
N LEU A 163 -8.68 22.29 -15.67
CA LEU A 163 -8.49 21.39 -14.52
C LEU A 163 -9.81 20.76 -14.05
N GLU A 164 -10.93 21.46 -14.14
CA GLU A 164 -12.26 20.92 -13.81
C GLU A 164 -12.64 19.74 -14.72
N LEU A 165 -12.18 19.74 -15.98
CA LEU A 165 -12.45 18.66 -16.94
C LEU A 165 -11.74 17.34 -16.58
N PHE A 166 -10.73 17.35 -15.72
CA PHE A 166 -10.04 16.11 -15.28
C PHE A 166 -10.95 15.19 -14.46
N ASP A 167 -12.09 15.66 -13.97
CA ASP A 167 -13.07 14.82 -13.26
C ASP A 167 -13.97 13.99 -14.19
N THR A 168 -13.75 14.07 -15.51
CA THR A 168 -14.44 13.22 -16.48
C THR A 168 -14.21 11.73 -16.21
N GLU A 169 -15.25 10.91 -16.42
CA GLU A 169 -15.18 9.46 -16.29
C GLU A 169 -14.39 8.81 -17.45
N ASP A 170 -14.32 9.47 -18.62
CA ASP A 170 -13.65 8.94 -19.80
C ASP A 170 -12.12 9.03 -19.70
N PRO A 171 -11.39 7.90 -19.56
CA PRO A 171 -9.92 7.89 -19.47
C PRO A 171 -9.24 8.50 -20.69
N ARG A 172 -9.85 8.43 -21.87
CA ARG A 172 -9.27 8.96 -23.11
C ARG A 172 -9.23 10.48 -23.07
N GLU A 173 -10.29 11.10 -22.55
CA GLU A 173 -10.31 12.55 -22.36
C GLU A 173 -9.26 12.98 -21.34
N ARG A 174 -9.16 12.26 -20.21
CA ARG A 174 -8.12 12.54 -19.21
C ARG A 174 -6.71 12.46 -19.79
N GLU A 175 -6.46 11.54 -20.72
CA GLU A 175 -5.17 11.43 -21.40
C GLU A 175 -4.85 12.65 -22.29
N TYR A 176 -5.85 13.19 -23.01
CA TYR A 176 -5.70 14.46 -23.74
C TYR A 176 -5.42 15.62 -22.78
N LEU A 177 -6.24 15.75 -21.73
CA LEU A 177 -6.12 16.81 -20.74
C LEU A 177 -4.75 16.77 -20.06
N LYS A 178 -4.26 15.58 -19.71
CA LYS A 178 -2.91 15.34 -19.17
C LYS A 178 -1.85 15.92 -20.08
N THR A 179 -1.88 15.53 -21.35
CA THR A 179 -0.89 15.96 -22.35
C THR A 179 -0.96 17.46 -22.59
N ILE A 180 -2.16 18.01 -22.77
CA ILE A 180 -2.39 19.44 -22.99
C ILE A 180 -1.90 20.26 -21.79
N LEU A 181 -2.30 19.90 -20.58
CA LEU A 181 -1.92 20.61 -19.36
C LEU A 181 -0.39 20.57 -19.15
N HIS A 182 0.25 19.44 -19.43
CA HIS A 182 1.70 19.32 -19.35
C HIS A 182 2.41 20.24 -20.37
N ARG A 183 1.94 20.32 -21.62
CA ARG A 183 2.48 21.24 -22.63
C ARG A 183 2.27 22.71 -22.24
N VAL A 184 1.08 23.04 -21.75
CA VAL A 184 0.75 24.39 -21.22
C VAL A 184 1.69 24.76 -20.08
N TYR A 185 1.92 23.87 -19.12
CA TYR A 185 2.87 24.07 -18.02
C TYR A 185 4.31 24.28 -18.51
N GLY A 186 4.72 23.52 -19.53
CA GLY A 186 6.05 23.61 -20.15
C GLY A 186 6.29 24.97 -20.82
N LYS A 187 5.37 25.40 -21.68
CA LYS A 187 5.49 26.60 -22.54
C LYS A 187 5.14 27.91 -21.82
N LEU A 188 4.16 27.92 -20.92
CA LEU A 188 3.67 29.12 -20.24
C LEU A 188 4.22 29.24 -18.81
N LEU A 189 5.45 29.74 -18.68
CA LEU A 189 6.17 29.85 -17.41
C LEU A 189 5.40 30.62 -16.32
N GLY A 190 4.64 31.66 -16.71
CA GLY A 190 3.87 32.51 -15.79
C GLY A 190 2.70 31.80 -15.10
N LEU A 191 2.19 30.69 -15.66
CA LEU A 191 1.08 29.94 -15.08
C LEU A 191 1.54 28.81 -14.16
N ARG A 192 2.82 28.47 -14.13
CA ARG A 192 3.34 27.30 -13.40
C ARG A 192 2.98 27.31 -11.91
N ALA A 193 3.16 28.45 -11.25
CA ALA A 193 2.82 28.58 -9.83
C ALA A 193 1.32 28.42 -9.58
N TYR A 194 0.49 28.97 -10.47
CA TYR A 194 -0.96 28.86 -10.39
C TYR A 194 -1.44 27.42 -10.62
N ILE A 195 -0.92 26.74 -11.65
CA ILE A 195 -1.23 25.32 -11.93
C ILE A 195 -0.90 24.45 -10.72
N ARG A 196 0.32 24.57 -10.15
CA ARG A 196 0.69 23.79 -8.95
C ARG A 196 -0.22 24.08 -7.76
N LYS A 197 -0.60 25.35 -7.56
CA LYS A 197 -1.53 25.75 -6.50
C LYS A 197 -2.93 25.13 -6.69
N GLN A 198 -3.46 25.13 -7.91
CA GLN A 198 -4.77 24.56 -8.16
C GLN A 198 -4.79 23.04 -8.07
N ILE A 199 -3.76 22.35 -8.58
CA ILE A 199 -3.63 20.89 -8.38
C ILE A 199 -3.56 20.55 -6.88
N ASN A 200 -2.82 21.34 -6.09
CA ASN A 200 -2.77 21.18 -4.64
C ASN A 200 -4.17 21.35 -4.01
N ASN A 201 -4.93 22.38 -4.38
CA ASN A 201 -6.29 22.57 -3.89
C ASN A 201 -7.21 21.38 -4.24
N ILE A 202 -7.10 20.84 -5.45
CA ILE A 202 -7.85 19.65 -5.88
C ILE A 202 -7.51 18.45 -5.00
N PHE A 203 -6.23 18.19 -4.75
CA PHE A 203 -5.81 17.09 -3.88
C PHE A 203 -6.24 17.29 -2.42
N LEU A 204 -6.17 18.50 -1.88
CA LEU A 204 -6.65 18.77 -0.52
C LEU A 204 -8.16 18.53 -0.41
N ARG A 205 -8.94 18.99 -1.38
CA ARG A 205 -10.38 18.71 -1.45
C ARG A 205 -10.68 17.22 -1.59
N PHE A 206 -9.92 16.52 -2.42
CA PHE A 206 -10.04 15.07 -2.59
C PHE A 206 -9.74 14.31 -1.28
N ILE A 207 -8.67 14.66 -0.57
CA ILE A 207 -8.25 13.98 0.66
C ILE A 207 -9.23 14.24 1.82
N TYR A 208 -9.66 15.48 2.00
CA TYR A 208 -10.32 15.91 3.23
C TYR A 208 -11.83 16.15 3.10
N GLU A 209 -12.37 16.32 1.88
CA GLU A 209 -13.77 16.69 1.68
C GLU A 209 -14.57 15.62 0.92
N THR A 210 -14.17 15.30 -0.31
CA THR A 210 -15.05 14.53 -1.23
C THR A 210 -14.69 13.06 -1.35
N GLU A 211 -13.42 12.69 -1.15
CA GLU A 211 -12.85 11.36 -1.51
C GLU A 211 -13.16 10.91 -2.96
N HIS A 212 -13.57 11.84 -3.83
CA HIS A 212 -13.95 11.57 -5.20
C HIS A 212 -13.32 12.62 -6.13
N PHE A 213 -12.54 12.12 -7.07
CA PHE A 213 -12.00 12.83 -8.23
C PHE A 213 -11.40 11.79 -9.19
N ASN A 214 -11.80 11.78 -10.46
CA ASN A 214 -11.37 10.72 -11.39
C ASN A 214 -9.93 10.88 -11.91
N GLY A 215 -9.46 12.12 -12.05
CA GLY A 215 -8.16 12.43 -12.68
C GLY A 215 -6.94 12.47 -11.76
N VAL A 216 -6.96 11.82 -10.59
CA VAL A 216 -5.84 11.87 -9.63
C VAL A 216 -4.55 11.28 -10.24
N ALA A 217 -4.67 10.15 -10.93
CA ALA A 217 -3.52 9.45 -11.52
C ALA A 217 -2.81 10.32 -12.57
N GLU A 218 -3.59 10.91 -13.49
CA GLU A 218 -3.07 11.73 -14.58
C GLU A 218 -2.42 13.01 -14.08
N LEU A 219 -3.00 13.64 -13.04
CA LEU A 219 -2.38 14.80 -12.39
C LEU A 219 -1.06 14.44 -11.69
N LEU A 220 -0.98 13.26 -11.07
CA LEU A 220 0.26 12.77 -10.47
C LEU A 220 1.34 12.47 -11.51
N GLU A 221 1.00 11.94 -12.69
CA GLU A 221 1.99 11.74 -13.77
C GLU A 221 2.61 13.07 -14.23
N ILE A 222 1.78 14.11 -14.38
CA ILE A 222 2.26 15.46 -14.71
C ILE A 222 3.17 15.96 -13.59
N LEU A 223 2.75 15.80 -12.33
CA LEU A 223 3.56 16.21 -11.19
C LEU A 223 4.88 15.47 -11.10
N GLY A 224 4.93 14.17 -11.40
CA GLY A 224 6.16 13.38 -11.45
C GLY A 224 7.18 14.00 -12.42
N SER A 225 6.73 14.39 -13.62
CA SER A 225 7.58 15.11 -14.58
C SER A 225 8.01 16.49 -14.07
N ILE A 226 7.11 17.23 -13.42
CA ILE A 226 7.40 18.54 -12.83
C ILE A 226 8.44 18.44 -11.72
N ILE A 227 8.32 17.45 -10.82
CA ILE A 227 9.22 17.21 -9.69
C ILE A 227 10.62 16.88 -10.20
N ASN A 228 10.72 16.05 -11.25
CA ASN A 228 12.00 15.76 -11.89
C ASN A 228 12.66 17.04 -12.47
N GLY A 229 11.86 18.04 -12.86
CA GLY A 229 12.33 19.35 -13.33
C GLY A 229 12.68 20.35 -12.23
N PHE A 230 12.58 20.02 -10.94
CA PHE A 230 12.88 20.97 -9.86
C PHE A 230 14.36 21.34 -9.80
N ALA A 231 14.60 22.64 -9.62
CA ALA A 231 15.93 23.17 -9.36
C ALA A 231 16.35 22.83 -7.92
N LEU A 232 17.65 22.56 -7.73
CA LEU A 232 18.26 22.37 -6.42
C LEU A 232 18.90 23.70 -5.95
N PRO A 233 18.81 24.03 -4.65
CA PRO A 233 18.14 23.28 -3.59
C PRO A 233 16.61 23.35 -3.69
N LEU A 234 15.92 22.31 -3.19
CA LEU A 234 14.45 22.28 -3.19
C LEU A 234 13.88 23.43 -2.35
N LYS A 235 12.93 24.15 -2.94
CA LYS A 235 12.19 25.21 -2.26
C LYS A 235 11.34 24.66 -1.12
N SER A 236 11.12 25.48 -0.09
CA SER A 236 10.26 25.14 1.06
C SER A 236 8.83 24.79 0.64
N GLU A 237 8.27 25.47 -0.37
CA GLU A 237 6.94 25.16 -0.93
C GLU A 237 6.84 23.71 -1.43
N HIS A 238 7.90 23.17 -2.05
CA HIS A 238 7.92 21.80 -2.58
C HIS A 238 8.01 20.78 -1.43
N LYS A 239 8.80 21.07 -0.40
CA LYS A 239 8.87 20.21 0.81
C LYS A 239 7.53 20.18 1.55
N GLN A 240 6.85 21.32 1.64
CA GLN A 240 5.49 21.39 2.21
C GLN A 240 4.48 20.61 1.37
N PHE A 241 4.56 20.70 0.03
CA PHE A 241 3.71 19.93 -0.87
C PHE A 241 3.86 18.41 -0.65
N LEU A 242 5.10 17.91 -0.54
CA LEU A 242 5.36 16.50 -0.22
C LEU A 242 4.68 16.09 1.10
N VAL A 243 4.94 16.83 2.18
CA VAL A 243 4.50 16.43 3.53
C VAL A 243 3.00 16.62 3.75
N ARG A 244 2.40 17.67 3.17
CA ARG A 244 0.99 18.03 3.42
C ARG A 244 0.02 17.46 2.40
N VAL A 245 0.50 17.01 1.24
CA VAL A 245 -0.36 16.57 0.12
C VAL A 245 -0.01 15.17 -0.32
N LEU A 246 1.21 14.91 -0.79
CA LEU A 246 1.58 13.60 -1.34
C LEU A 246 1.53 12.49 -0.27
N ILE A 247 2.11 12.73 0.91
CA ILE A 247 2.09 11.73 1.99
C ILE A 247 0.64 11.44 2.43
N PRO A 248 -0.22 12.42 2.76
CA PRO A 248 -1.62 12.15 3.09
C PRO A 248 -2.44 11.51 1.97
N LEU A 249 -2.07 11.67 0.69
CA LEU A 249 -2.79 11.05 -0.43
C LEU A 249 -2.85 9.51 -0.32
N HIS A 250 -1.91 8.90 0.39
CA HIS A 250 -1.90 7.46 0.70
C HIS A 250 -3.07 7.02 1.60
N THR A 251 -3.74 7.94 2.31
CA THR A 251 -4.89 7.58 3.15
C THR A 251 -6.15 7.28 2.35
N ALA A 252 -6.24 7.75 1.10
CA ALA A 252 -7.42 7.58 0.25
C ALA A 252 -7.84 6.12 0.09
N LYS A 253 -9.15 5.87 0.00
CA LYS A 253 -9.73 4.52 -0.20
C LYS A 253 -9.41 3.97 -1.59
N SER A 254 -9.44 4.83 -2.60
CA SER A 254 -9.16 4.52 -4.02
C SER A 254 -7.67 4.52 -4.38
N LEU A 255 -6.77 4.35 -3.40
CA LEU A 255 -5.32 4.39 -3.60
C LEU A 255 -4.83 3.46 -4.72
N SER A 256 -5.45 2.27 -4.88
CA SER A 256 -5.09 1.30 -5.93
C SER A 256 -5.11 1.85 -7.34
N VAL A 257 -5.89 2.90 -7.61
CA VAL A 257 -6.03 3.50 -8.94
C VAL A 257 -4.80 4.33 -9.33
N PHE A 258 -4.15 4.97 -8.36
CA PHE A 258 -3.10 5.97 -8.62
C PHE A 258 -1.80 5.76 -7.83
N HIS A 259 -1.67 4.64 -7.11
CA HIS A 259 -0.53 4.35 -6.24
C HIS A 259 0.80 4.34 -6.97
N ALA A 260 0.88 3.73 -8.17
CA ALA A 260 2.14 3.67 -8.90
C ALA A 260 2.66 5.08 -9.26
N GLN A 261 1.74 5.96 -9.68
CA GLN A 261 2.04 7.35 -10.00
C GLN A 261 2.44 8.15 -8.74
N LEU A 262 1.81 7.86 -7.61
CA LEU A 262 2.14 8.49 -6.32
C LEU A 262 3.52 8.05 -5.81
N ALA A 263 3.79 6.74 -5.78
CA ALA A 263 5.07 6.16 -5.40
C ALA A 263 6.20 6.72 -6.28
N TYR A 264 5.97 6.81 -7.59
CA TYR A 264 6.91 7.45 -8.50
C TYR A 264 7.21 8.90 -8.10
N CYS A 265 6.19 9.71 -7.76
CA CYS A 265 6.42 11.08 -7.29
C CYS A 265 7.25 11.13 -5.99
N VAL A 266 7.00 10.22 -5.06
CA VAL A 266 7.71 10.13 -3.78
C VAL A 266 9.19 9.78 -4.00
N VAL A 267 9.48 8.76 -4.81
CA VAL A 267 10.85 8.37 -5.18
C VAL A 267 11.57 9.51 -5.90
N GLN A 268 10.89 10.20 -6.81
CA GLN A 268 11.47 11.36 -7.50
C GLN A 268 11.86 12.50 -6.53
N PHE A 269 11.11 12.72 -5.46
CA PHE A 269 11.49 13.67 -4.41
C PHE A 269 12.77 13.25 -3.68
N MET A 270 12.91 11.95 -3.38
CA MET A 270 14.10 11.39 -2.73
C MET A 270 15.34 11.52 -3.60
N GLU A 271 15.21 11.27 -4.91
CA GLU A 271 16.32 11.44 -5.87
C GLU A 271 16.82 12.90 -5.96
N LYS A 272 15.94 13.88 -5.70
CA LYS A 272 16.31 15.30 -5.68
C LYS A 272 16.96 15.75 -4.38
N ASP A 273 16.49 15.26 -3.24
CA ASP A 273 16.98 15.67 -1.92
C ASP A 273 16.78 14.54 -0.91
N ALA A 274 17.86 13.81 -0.60
CA ALA A 274 17.83 12.71 0.35
C ALA A 274 17.42 13.12 1.78
N THR A 275 17.45 14.42 2.13
CA THR A 275 17.00 14.87 3.46
C THR A 275 15.50 14.73 3.66
N VAL A 276 14.71 14.57 2.59
CA VAL A 276 13.27 14.38 2.71
C VAL A 276 12.88 12.94 3.08
N THR A 277 13.78 11.98 2.92
CA THR A 277 13.53 10.55 3.12
C THR A 277 13.01 10.22 4.50
N GLU A 278 13.59 10.82 5.54
CA GLU A 278 13.13 10.60 6.91
C GLU A 278 11.67 11.02 7.11
N TYR A 279 11.26 12.15 6.53
CA TYR A 279 9.88 12.63 6.61
C TYR A 279 8.91 11.73 5.84
N ILE A 280 9.33 11.19 4.69
CA ILE A 280 8.54 10.26 3.88
C ILE A 280 8.27 8.97 4.66
N ILE A 281 9.33 8.30 5.12
CA ILE A 281 9.19 7.00 5.78
C ILE A 281 8.38 7.14 7.08
N ARG A 282 8.67 8.15 7.91
CA ARG A 282 7.85 8.42 9.12
C ARG A 282 6.39 8.73 8.78
N GLY A 283 6.15 9.44 7.67
CA GLY A 283 4.82 9.74 7.17
C GLY A 283 4.05 8.49 6.73
N LEU A 284 4.68 7.61 5.95
CA LEU A 284 4.10 6.34 5.52
C LEU A 284 3.83 5.41 6.71
N LEU A 285 4.77 5.29 7.65
CA LEU A 285 4.59 4.51 8.88
C LEU A 285 3.44 5.07 9.74
N LYS A 286 3.24 6.39 9.78
CA LYS A 286 2.11 7.01 10.49
C LYS A 286 0.76 6.62 9.88
N TYR A 287 0.68 6.54 8.55
CA TYR A 287 -0.54 6.22 7.82
C TYR A 287 -0.65 4.73 7.44
N TRP A 288 0.13 3.86 8.10
CA TRP A 288 0.16 2.44 7.79
C TRP A 288 -1.25 1.80 7.84
N PRO A 289 -1.72 1.16 6.76
CA PRO A 289 -3.04 0.55 6.71
C PRO A 289 -3.17 -0.59 7.73
N LYS A 290 -4.20 -0.54 8.59
CA LYS A 290 -4.48 -1.61 9.57
C LYS A 290 -5.71 -2.45 9.24
N THR A 291 -6.57 -1.96 8.35
CA THR A 291 -7.88 -2.57 8.04
C THR A 291 -7.98 -3.10 6.61
N CYS A 292 -7.02 -2.76 5.74
CA CYS A 292 -7.03 -3.15 4.33
C CYS A 292 -5.68 -3.79 3.96
N THR A 293 -5.68 -5.11 3.78
CA THR A 293 -4.47 -5.90 3.48
C THR A 293 -3.92 -5.58 2.08
N GLN A 294 -4.79 -5.27 1.11
CA GLN A 294 -4.34 -4.85 -0.23
C GLN A 294 -3.51 -3.56 -0.16
N LYS A 295 -3.99 -2.55 0.59
CA LYS A 295 -3.21 -1.32 0.81
C LYS A 295 -1.92 -1.59 1.57
N GLU A 296 -1.93 -2.50 2.54
CA GLU A 296 -0.72 -2.89 3.27
C GLU A 296 0.33 -3.51 2.34
N VAL A 297 -0.07 -4.39 1.41
CA VAL A 297 0.83 -4.94 0.37
C VAL A 297 1.37 -3.84 -0.55
N MET A 298 0.55 -2.85 -0.91
CA MET A 298 0.98 -1.71 -1.72
C MET A 298 2.03 -0.85 -0.99
N PHE A 299 1.79 -0.53 0.29
CA PHE A 299 2.75 0.19 1.14
C PHE A 299 4.07 -0.57 1.29
N LEU A 300 4.04 -1.90 1.43
CA LEU A 300 5.26 -2.73 1.43
C LEU A 300 5.99 -2.64 0.09
N GLY A 301 5.26 -2.61 -1.03
CA GLY A 301 5.87 -2.44 -2.36
C GLY A 301 6.53 -1.07 -2.53
N GLU A 302 5.83 0.01 -2.16
CA GLU A 302 6.40 1.36 -2.20
C GLU A 302 7.61 1.49 -1.26
N MET A 303 7.54 0.89 -0.06
CA MET A 303 8.65 0.90 0.87
C MET A 303 9.89 0.18 0.32
N GLU A 304 9.71 -0.91 -0.43
CA GLU A 304 10.82 -1.56 -1.13
C GLU A 304 11.46 -0.62 -2.17
N GLU A 305 10.66 0.05 -3.01
CA GLU A 305 11.14 1.02 -4.01
C GLU A 305 11.88 2.20 -3.35
N ILE A 306 11.37 2.69 -2.22
CA ILE A 306 12.01 3.74 -1.40
C ILE A 306 13.35 3.27 -0.85
N LEU A 307 13.43 2.02 -0.37
CA LEU A 307 14.66 1.45 0.17
C LEU A 307 15.70 1.12 -0.91
N ASP A 308 15.28 0.90 -2.16
CA ASP A 308 16.21 0.66 -3.27
C ASP A 308 17.04 1.91 -3.63
N VAL A 309 16.56 3.11 -3.27
CA VAL A 309 17.21 4.40 -3.55
C VAL A 309 17.68 5.15 -2.29
N ILE A 310 17.46 4.61 -1.09
CA ILE A 310 17.83 5.28 0.17
C ILE A 310 19.34 5.38 0.35
N GLU A 311 19.85 6.51 0.86
CA GLU A 311 21.24 6.59 1.27
C GLU A 311 21.48 5.90 2.63
N PRO A 312 22.62 5.20 2.84
CA PRO A 312 22.89 4.50 4.11
C PRO A 312 22.79 5.39 5.35
N THR A 313 23.20 6.66 5.24
CA THR A 313 23.11 7.62 6.36
C THR A 313 21.67 7.97 6.74
N GLN A 314 20.75 7.98 5.77
CA GLN A 314 19.33 8.22 6.01
C GLN A 314 18.66 6.95 6.53
N PHE A 315 19.04 5.79 6.00
CA PHE A 315 18.56 4.48 6.47
C PHE A 315 18.80 4.29 7.97
N GLN A 316 19.99 4.65 8.47
CA GLN A 316 20.32 4.55 9.90
C GLN A 316 19.36 5.32 10.82
N ARG A 317 18.73 6.39 10.33
CA ARG A 317 17.78 7.20 11.14
C ARG A 317 16.40 6.59 11.25
N VAL A 318 16.02 5.72 10.32
CA VAL A 318 14.66 5.17 10.19
C VAL A 318 14.60 3.67 10.44
N GLN A 319 15.72 2.95 10.34
CA GLN A 319 15.81 1.49 10.41
C GLN A 319 15.04 0.88 11.59
N GLU A 320 15.12 1.45 12.79
CA GLU A 320 14.44 0.87 13.95
C GLU A 320 12.93 0.89 13.82
N GLN A 321 12.36 2.01 13.38
CA GLN A 321 10.90 2.15 13.25
C GLN A 321 10.38 1.33 12.07
N LEU A 322 11.12 1.33 10.98
CA LEU A 322 10.83 0.56 9.79
C LEU A 322 10.82 -0.94 10.10
N PHE A 323 11.89 -1.48 10.70
CA PHE A 323 11.98 -2.93 10.95
C PHE A 323 11.06 -3.40 12.09
N LYS A 324 10.65 -2.52 13.01
CA LYS A 324 9.53 -2.82 13.93
C LYS A 324 8.23 -3.03 13.16
N GLN A 325 7.95 -2.21 12.14
CA GLN A 325 6.76 -2.39 11.30
C GLN A 325 6.88 -3.61 10.39
N ILE A 326 8.03 -3.83 9.73
CA ILE A 326 8.27 -5.04 8.92
C ILE A 326 8.11 -6.31 9.78
N SER A 327 8.62 -6.31 11.01
CA SER A 327 8.43 -7.40 11.97
C SER A 327 6.94 -7.66 12.21
N ALA A 328 6.12 -6.63 12.43
CA ALA A 328 4.68 -6.80 12.56
C ALA A 328 4.03 -7.39 11.29
N CYS A 329 4.45 -6.96 10.10
CA CYS A 329 3.96 -7.48 8.82
C CYS A 329 4.32 -8.96 8.60
N ILE A 330 5.54 -9.38 8.98
CA ILE A 330 5.96 -10.80 8.93
C ILE A 330 5.09 -11.66 9.87
N SER A 331 4.68 -11.10 11.02
CA SER A 331 3.76 -11.78 11.93
C SER A 331 2.30 -11.77 11.50
N SER A 332 1.97 -11.13 10.38
CA SER A 332 0.59 -11.04 9.90
C SER A 332 0.07 -12.45 9.55
N PRO A 333 -1.16 -12.80 9.95
CA PRO A 333 -1.77 -14.07 9.56
C PRO A 333 -2.12 -14.10 8.06
N HIS A 334 -2.15 -12.94 7.40
CA HIS A 334 -2.47 -12.81 5.99
C HIS A 334 -1.26 -13.10 5.12
N PHE A 335 -1.33 -14.18 4.34
CA PHE A 335 -0.14 -14.71 3.66
C PHE A 335 0.52 -13.72 2.69
N GLN A 336 -0.26 -12.94 1.92
CA GLN A 336 0.32 -11.98 0.96
C GLN A 336 1.10 -10.85 1.65
N VAL A 337 0.72 -10.48 2.88
CA VAL A 337 1.40 -9.42 3.63
C VAL A 337 2.74 -9.96 4.15
N ALA A 338 2.71 -11.15 4.78
CA ALA A 338 3.91 -11.80 5.29
C ALA A 338 4.90 -12.15 4.17
N GLU A 339 4.41 -12.72 3.06
CA GLU A 339 5.22 -13.01 1.87
C GLU A 339 5.87 -11.74 1.30
N ARG A 340 5.09 -10.67 1.08
CA ARG A 340 5.62 -9.41 0.53
C ARG A 340 6.68 -8.80 1.44
N ALA A 341 6.50 -8.87 2.76
CA ALA A 341 7.48 -8.39 3.73
C ALA A 341 8.77 -9.23 3.72
N LEU A 342 8.67 -10.56 3.60
CA LEU A 342 9.84 -11.45 3.54
C LEU A 342 10.66 -11.29 2.25
N TYR A 343 10.04 -10.84 1.16
CA TYR A 343 10.75 -10.56 -0.09
C TYR A 343 11.73 -9.38 -0.03
N PHE A 344 11.73 -8.59 1.05
CA PHE A 344 12.75 -7.55 1.26
C PHE A 344 14.17 -8.15 1.32
N TRP A 345 14.31 -9.40 1.78
CA TRP A 345 15.59 -10.11 1.82
C TRP A 345 16.06 -10.63 0.44
N ASN A 346 15.22 -10.55 -0.60
CA ASN A 346 15.62 -10.91 -1.96
C ASN A 346 16.26 -9.74 -2.72
N ASN A 347 16.07 -8.50 -2.25
CA ASN A 347 16.70 -7.33 -2.84
C ASN A 347 18.15 -7.22 -2.33
N GLU A 348 19.12 -7.28 -3.23
CA GLU A 348 20.56 -7.25 -2.89
C GLU A 348 20.97 -5.96 -2.16
N TYR A 349 20.40 -4.81 -2.54
CA TYR A 349 20.73 -3.54 -1.92
C TYR A 349 20.18 -3.46 -0.49
N ILE A 350 18.90 -3.81 -0.30
CA ILE A 350 18.29 -3.87 1.03
C ILE A 350 19.06 -4.86 1.92
N LEU A 351 19.46 -6.00 1.37
CA LEU A 351 20.24 -7.00 2.11
C LEU A 351 21.60 -6.44 2.57
N SER A 352 22.29 -5.69 1.71
CA SER A 352 23.55 -5.03 2.10
C SER A 352 23.37 -4.01 3.24
N LEU A 353 22.26 -3.24 3.22
CA LEU A 353 21.94 -2.29 4.30
C LEU A 353 21.65 -3.02 5.62
N ILE A 354 20.98 -4.17 5.53
CA ILE A 354 20.71 -5.04 6.69
C ILE A 354 22.01 -5.61 7.24
N GLU A 355 22.93 -6.06 6.39
CA GLU A 355 24.23 -6.62 6.80
C GLU A 355 25.05 -5.61 7.60
N GLU A 356 25.20 -4.38 7.07
CA GLU A 356 25.93 -3.29 7.74
C GLU A 356 25.33 -2.91 9.11
N ASN A 357 24.02 -3.09 9.29
CA ASN A 357 23.29 -2.69 10.50
C ASN A 357 22.70 -3.90 11.27
N CYS A 358 23.25 -5.09 11.05
CA CYS A 358 22.69 -6.35 11.56
C CYS A 358 22.53 -6.36 13.10
N HIS A 359 23.46 -5.73 13.81
CA HIS A 359 23.46 -5.61 15.27
C HIS A 359 22.22 -4.90 15.85
N ILE A 360 21.55 -4.04 15.07
CA ILE A 360 20.30 -3.37 15.47
C ILE A 360 19.10 -4.12 14.89
N ILE A 361 19.16 -4.50 13.62
CA ILE A 361 18.01 -5.06 12.89
C ILE A 361 17.66 -6.45 13.37
N LEU A 362 18.66 -7.34 13.52
CA LEU A 362 18.43 -8.74 13.88
C LEU A 362 17.67 -8.87 15.22
N PRO A 363 18.07 -8.20 16.32
CA PRO A 363 17.29 -8.23 17.57
C PRO A 363 15.81 -7.81 17.43
N LEU A 364 15.49 -6.90 16.50
CA LEU A 364 14.13 -6.39 16.30
C LEU A 364 13.20 -7.40 15.59
N VAL A 365 13.75 -8.19 14.67
CA VAL A 365 12.97 -9.14 13.85
C VAL A 365 13.08 -10.58 14.34
N PHE A 366 14.12 -10.92 15.09
CA PHE A 366 14.45 -12.31 15.46
C PHE A 366 13.31 -13.02 16.18
N ALA A 367 12.77 -12.40 17.25
CA ALA A 367 11.71 -13.02 18.05
C ALA A 367 10.48 -13.35 17.20
N THR A 368 10.12 -12.47 16.26
CA THR A 368 9.01 -12.68 15.35
C THR A 368 9.30 -13.78 14.35
N LEU A 369 10.43 -13.73 13.64
CA LEU A 369 10.81 -14.78 12.67
C LEU A 369 10.84 -16.16 13.34
N TYR A 370 11.41 -16.25 14.54
CA TYR A 370 11.54 -17.50 15.27
C TYR A 370 10.21 -18.04 15.82
N ARG A 371 9.27 -17.16 16.16
CA ARG A 371 7.90 -17.56 16.54
C ARG A 371 7.11 -18.05 15.31
N VAL A 372 7.09 -17.24 14.26
CA VAL A 372 6.28 -17.48 13.06
C VAL A 372 6.76 -18.74 12.32
N SER A 373 8.07 -19.05 12.33
CA SER A 373 8.59 -20.30 11.74
C SER A 373 8.03 -21.58 12.36
N LYS A 374 7.49 -21.52 13.58
CA LYS A 374 6.91 -22.67 14.30
C LYS A 374 5.38 -22.69 14.29
N GLU A 375 4.76 -21.53 14.17
CA GLU A 375 3.32 -21.34 14.42
C GLU A 375 2.52 -21.00 13.16
N HIS A 376 3.17 -20.61 12.06
CA HIS A 376 2.47 -20.17 10.85
C HIS A 376 1.84 -21.34 10.07
N TRP A 377 0.58 -21.18 9.66
CA TRP A 377 -0.21 -22.22 8.99
C TRP A 377 0.26 -22.52 7.55
N ASN A 378 0.76 -21.49 6.85
CA ASN A 378 1.24 -21.61 5.47
C ASN A 378 2.71 -22.04 5.42
N GLN A 379 2.96 -23.22 4.84
CA GLN A 379 4.30 -23.81 4.73
C GLN A 379 5.27 -23.04 3.83
N MET A 380 4.77 -22.34 2.81
CA MET A 380 5.61 -21.52 1.93
C MET A 380 6.22 -20.35 2.72
N ILE A 381 5.43 -19.69 3.57
CA ILE A 381 5.91 -18.62 4.45
C ILE A 381 6.93 -19.16 5.45
N VAL A 382 6.67 -20.33 6.04
CA VAL A 382 7.61 -21.00 6.94
C VAL A 382 8.95 -21.24 6.23
N SER A 383 8.94 -21.72 4.99
CA SER A 383 10.14 -21.90 4.17
C SER A 383 10.89 -20.58 3.91
N LEU A 384 10.18 -19.51 3.53
CA LEU A 384 10.78 -18.19 3.36
C LEU A 384 11.43 -17.67 4.65
N ILE A 385 10.78 -17.87 5.80
CA ILE A 385 11.33 -17.48 7.10
C ILE A 385 12.60 -18.27 7.42
N TYR A 386 12.64 -19.57 7.13
CA TYR A 386 13.86 -20.37 7.32
C TYR A 386 15.02 -19.87 6.46
N ASN A 387 14.75 -19.47 5.22
CA ASN A 387 15.77 -18.84 4.36
C ASN A 387 16.29 -17.55 4.99
N VAL A 388 15.39 -16.67 5.45
CA VAL A 388 15.77 -15.41 6.13
C VAL A 388 16.57 -15.66 7.40
N LEU A 389 16.16 -16.61 8.24
CA LEU A 389 16.88 -16.99 9.46
C LEU A 389 18.28 -17.52 9.14
N LYS A 390 18.41 -18.33 8.08
CA LYS A 390 19.70 -18.84 7.60
C LYS A 390 20.61 -17.69 7.16
N THR A 391 20.09 -16.74 6.38
CA THR A 391 20.83 -15.55 5.96
C THR A 391 21.34 -14.74 7.16
N PHE A 392 20.51 -14.54 8.20
CA PHE A 392 20.96 -13.86 9.42
C PHE A 392 22.03 -14.61 10.20
N MET A 393 21.94 -15.95 10.23
CA MET A 393 22.95 -16.80 10.86
C MET A 393 24.30 -16.73 10.11
N GLU A 394 24.26 -16.65 8.78
CA GLU A 394 25.45 -16.45 7.93
C GLU A 394 26.08 -15.06 8.13
N MET A 395 25.26 -14.02 8.36
CA MET A 395 25.73 -12.65 8.62
C MET A 395 26.41 -12.49 9.99
N ASN A 396 25.79 -13.02 11.05
CA ASN A 396 26.35 -12.92 12.40
C ASN A 396 25.89 -14.09 13.28
N SER A 397 26.64 -15.19 13.24
CA SER A 397 26.35 -16.41 14.01
C SER A 397 26.37 -16.18 15.52
N THR A 398 27.32 -15.37 16.02
CA THR A 398 27.45 -15.11 17.46
C THR A 398 26.22 -14.41 18.03
N LEU A 399 25.77 -13.33 17.39
CA LEU A 399 24.57 -12.61 17.80
C LEU A 399 23.31 -13.47 17.64
N PHE A 400 23.25 -14.29 16.60
CA PHE A 400 22.13 -15.20 16.37
C PHE A 400 21.99 -16.24 17.49
N ASP A 401 23.10 -16.83 17.94
CA ASP A 401 23.13 -17.82 19.03
C ASP A 401 22.77 -17.19 20.39
N ASP A 402 23.25 -15.98 20.65
CA ASP A 402 22.92 -15.21 21.85
C ASP A 402 21.42 -14.88 21.91
N LEU A 403 20.85 -14.41 20.80
CA LEU A 403 19.41 -14.11 20.69
C LEU A 403 18.56 -15.38 20.81
N THR A 404 19.02 -16.50 20.24
CA THR A 404 18.35 -17.80 20.38
C THR A 404 18.29 -18.23 21.85
N SER A 405 19.40 -18.07 22.57
CA SER A 405 19.49 -18.41 23.99
C SER A 405 18.62 -17.49 24.84
N SER A 406 18.69 -16.18 24.61
CA SER A 406 17.86 -15.17 25.27
C SER A 406 16.36 -15.42 25.06
N TYR A 407 15.95 -15.73 23.82
CA TYR A 407 14.55 -16.03 23.50
C TYR A 407 14.01 -17.25 24.26
N LYS A 408 14.82 -18.32 24.38
CA LYS A 408 14.43 -19.51 25.16
C LYS A 408 14.22 -19.17 26.64
N VAL A 409 15.11 -18.36 27.22
CA VAL A 409 15.00 -17.91 28.61
C VAL A 409 13.76 -17.04 28.81
N GLU A 410 13.50 -16.08 27.93
CA GLU A 410 12.34 -15.20 28.04
C GLU A 410 11.02 -15.97 27.91
N LYS A 411 10.95 -16.93 26.97
CA LYS A 411 9.78 -17.81 26.82
C LYS A 411 9.53 -18.67 28.07
N GLN A 412 10.58 -19.17 28.73
CA GLN A 412 10.43 -19.89 30.00
C GLN A 412 9.94 -18.98 31.13
N LYS A 413 10.43 -17.73 31.21
CA LYS A 413 9.96 -16.74 32.18
C LYS A 413 8.51 -16.35 31.94
N GLU A 414 8.08 -16.25 30.68
CA GLU A 414 6.69 -15.96 30.32
C GLU A 414 5.75 -17.10 30.74
N LEU A 415 6.10 -18.36 30.42
CA LEU A 415 5.35 -19.54 30.86
C LEU A 415 5.26 -19.65 32.39
N LYS A 416 6.34 -19.30 33.10
CA LYS A 416 6.33 -19.26 34.57
C LYS A 416 5.39 -18.19 35.11
N ARG A 417 5.45 -16.97 34.58
CA ARG A 417 4.54 -15.87 34.95
C ARG A 417 3.08 -16.20 34.67
N GLU A 418 2.79 -16.91 33.58
CA GLU A 418 1.44 -17.34 33.25
C GLU A 418 0.91 -18.40 34.22
N ARG A 419 1.75 -19.37 34.63
CA ARG A 419 1.40 -20.33 35.68
C ARG A 419 1.13 -19.65 37.03
N GLU A 420 2.03 -18.76 37.45
CA GLU A 420 1.85 -17.99 38.70
C GLU A 420 0.55 -17.17 38.67
N ARG A 421 0.22 -16.59 37.51
CA ARG A 421 -1.05 -15.87 37.31
C ARG A 421 -2.25 -16.80 37.41
N GLN A 422 -2.23 -17.95 36.76
CA GLN A 422 -3.32 -18.94 36.83
C GLN A 422 -3.53 -19.45 38.26
N GLU A 423 -2.45 -19.73 38.98
CA GLU A 423 -2.52 -20.14 40.40
C GLU A 423 -3.10 -19.04 41.29
N LEU A 424 -2.75 -17.77 41.05
CA LEU A 424 -3.31 -16.65 41.80
C LEU A 424 -4.81 -16.49 41.54
N TRP A 425 -5.25 -16.56 40.28
CA TRP A 425 -6.67 -16.52 39.92
C TRP A 425 -7.45 -17.69 40.53
N GLY A 426 -6.91 -18.91 40.48
CA GLY A 426 -7.55 -20.08 41.09
C GLY A 426 -7.68 -19.95 42.61
N ARG A 427 -6.68 -19.36 43.28
CA ARG A 427 -6.76 -19.05 44.72
C ARG A 427 -7.83 -18.00 45.02
N LEU A 428 -7.89 -16.91 44.25
CA LEU A 428 -8.90 -15.87 44.41
C LEU A 428 -10.32 -16.40 44.18
N GLU A 429 -10.50 -17.27 43.19
CA GLU A 429 -11.78 -17.91 42.92
C GLU A 429 -12.21 -18.83 44.06
N SER A 430 -11.27 -19.62 44.60
CA SER A 430 -11.51 -20.48 45.76
C SER A 430 -11.87 -19.67 47.02
N ASP A 431 -11.15 -18.58 47.28
CA ASP A 431 -11.43 -17.68 48.42
C ASP A 431 -12.77 -16.97 48.27
N SER A 432 -13.13 -16.56 47.04
CA SER A 432 -14.44 -15.98 46.71
C SER A 432 -15.56 -16.98 46.98
N GLN A 433 -15.45 -18.21 46.45
CA GLN A 433 -16.42 -19.30 46.68
C GLN A 433 -16.57 -19.61 48.18
N ARG A 434 -15.46 -19.66 48.92
CA ARG A 434 -15.49 -19.89 50.37
C ARG A 434 -16.19 -18.76 51.12
N ARG A 435 -16.00 -17.50 50.74
CA ARG A 435 -16.73 -16.36 51.33
C ARG A 435 -18.22 -16.41 51.02
N LEU A 436 -18.60 -16.78 49.80
CA LEU A 436 -19.99 -16.98 49.41
C LEU A 436 -20.65 -18.10 50.24
N GLN A 437 -19.98 -19.25 50.39
CA GLN A 437 -20.47 -20.35 51.23
C GLN A 437 -20.63 -19.94 52.70
N LEU A 438 -19.64 -19.22 53.26
CA LEU A 438 -19.74 -18.72 54.64
C LEU A 438 -20.89 -17.71 54.82
N MET A 439 -21.16 -16.88 53.81
CA MET A 439 -22.32 -15.97 53.84
C MET A 439 -23.65 -16.72 53.73
N GLU A 440 -23.73 -17.76 52.89
CA GLU A 440 -24.91 -18.62 52.80
C GLU A 440 -25.16 -19.36 54.12
N GLU A 441 -24.14 -19.97 54.71
CA GLU A 441 -24.21 -20.64 56.02
C GLU A 441 -24.62 -19.67 57.13
N ALA A 442 -24.05 -18.45 57.16
CA ALA A 442 -24.44 -17.42 58.11
C ALA A 442 -25.92 -17.03 57.94
N SER A 443 -26.40 -16.91 56.70
CA SER A 443 -27.80 -16.58 56.41
C SER A 443 -28.76 -17.71 56.83
N LEU A 444 -28.37 -18.97 56.63
CA LEU A 444 -29.12 -20.15 57.08
C LEU A 444 -29.18 -20.24 58.60
N ASN A 445 -28.06 -20.00 59.29
CA ASN A 445 -28.01 -19.96 60.75
C ASN A 445 -28.91 -18.85 61.32
N LEU A 446 -28.93 -17.67 60.70
CA LEU A 446 -29.85 -16.58 61.07
C LEU A 446 -31.32 -16.97 60.90
N ARG A 447 -31.67 -17.67 59.80
CA ARG A 447 -33.03 -18.19 59.61
C ARG A 447 -33.41 -19.22 60.67
N ASN A 448 -32.52 -20.16 60.97
CA ASN A 448 -32.76 -21.18 62.01
C ASN A 448 -32.95 -20.56 63.40
N LEU A 449 -32.18 -19.51 63.73
CA LEU A 449 -32.34 -18.73 64.95
C LEU A 449 -33.69 -17.98 65.02
N GLN A 450 -34.16 -17.44 63.89
CA GLN A 450 -35.47 -16.81 63.80
C GLN A 450 -36.62 -17.83 63.93
N GLU A 451 -36.48 -19.02 63.33
CA GLU A 451 -37.46 -20.10 63.48
C GLU A 451 -37.53 -20.67 64.91
N HIS A 452 -36.41 -20.69 65.65
CA HIS A 452 -36.38 -21.06 67.07
C HIS A 452 -36.95 -19.97 68.00
N GLN A 453 -37.03 -18.72 67.55
CA GLN A 453 -37.63 -17.62 68.32
C GLN A 453 -39.12 -17.41 68.04
N THR A 454 -39.70 -18.07 67.04
CA THR A 454 -41.16 -18.16 66.87
C THR A 454 -41.74 -19.29 67.73
N PRO A 455 -42.54 -19.00 68.79
CA PRO A 455 -43.16 -20.04 69.59
C PRO A 455 -44.20 -20.79 68.76
N ARG A 456 -44.19 -22.12 68.80
CA ARG A 456 -45.33 -22.96 68.41
C ARG A 456 -46.54 -22.52 69.24
N HIS A 457 -47.51 -21.84 68.62
CA HIS A 457 -48.82 -21.63 69.22
C HIS A 457 -49.50 -22.99 69.41
N ILE A 458 -49.39 -23.57 70.61
CA ILE A 458 -50.26 -24.64 71.07
C ILE A 458 -51.53 -24.00 71.60
N HIS A 459 -52.61 -24.32 70.92
CA HIS A 459 -53.99 -24.01 71.22
C HIS A 459 -54.36 -24.54 72.63
N THR A 460 -54.81 -23.68 73.54
CA THR A 460 -55.60 -24.10 74.72
C THR A 460 -56.80 -23.16 74.88
N GLN A 461 -57.98 -23.78 74.94
CA GLN A 461 -59.31 -23.18 74.96
C GLN A 461 -59.62 -22.44 76.29
N PRO A 462 -60.62 -21.54 76.31
CA PRO A 462 -61.11 -20.90 77.52
C PRO A 462 -62.26 -21.69 78.17
N GLU A 463 -62.24 -21.82 79.50
CA GLU A 463 -63.36 -22.33 80.31
C GLU A 463 -63.38 -21.61 81.69
N PRO A 464 -64.53 -21.51 82.40
CA PRO A 464 -65.63 -20.61 82.09
C PRO A 464 -65.92 -19.59 83.22
N SER A 465 -66.60 -18.51 82.85
CA SER A 465 -67.12 -17.48 83.76
C SER A 465 -68.25 -18.01 84.65
N SER A 466 -68.11 -17.82 85.97
CA SER A 466 -69.21 -17.98 86.93
C SER A 466 -69.75 -16.61 87.34
N THR A 467 -70.94 -16.28 86.84
CA THR A 467 -71.79 -15.21 87.37
C THR A 467 -72.96 -15.85 88.11
N LYS A 468 -73.00 -15.63 89.43
CA LYS A 468 -74.17 -15.86 90.30
C LYS A 468 -74.80 -14.51 90.65
N THR A 469 -76.07 -14.57 91.04
CA THR A 469 -77.00 -13.54 91.58
C THR A 469 -77.75 -12.72 90.53
N ALA A 470 -79.05 -12.46 90.66
CA ALA A 470 -80.11 -12.92 91.57
C ALA A 470 -81.46 -12.61 90.90
#